data_AF-A0A6S6WK96-F1
#
_entry.id   AF-A0A6S6WK96-F1
#
_cell.length_a   1.000
_cell.length_b   1.000
_cell.length_c   1.000
_cell.angle_alpha   90.00
_cell.angle_beta   90.00
_cell.angle_gamma   90.00
#
_symmetry.space_group_name_H-M   'P 1'
#
loop_
_entity.id
_entity.type
_entity.pdbx_description
1 polymer ?
#
loop_
_entity_poly.entity_id
_entity_poly.type
_entity_poly.pdbx_seq_one_letter_code
_entity_poly.pdbx_strand_id
1 'polypeptide(L)'
;MHNGPNKFFLLATVVLACTVPLASAKTMLQLPNHSNWLIDHSSGPAASEPCQGNAQVQVWLPKDQASPALATLAKWAEHPLAKYVGCLSYRWYASADELRCQAQGQRQHQRCDLALLPGEVTQRQLVFLNLPATQIASTDSWQMVLPVHASVDVLAHEMGHWLGFADEYSMSLGLAQNFCRGRYEHPSLNVVVTDKHNYSATELKQLWQRLPWRTAVDHWQLLGRQDASGAWQLGSTASTDVGLFASATCAAVPGVYSWKPVAEMTAMEYHDVNVWPSIYFDLLENFTGPQK
;
A
#
# COMPACT_ATOMS: atom_id res chain seq x y z
N MET A 1 -5.66 -23.59 -70.42
CA MET A 1 -4.66 -24.06 -69.43
C MET A 1 -5.37 -24.06 -68.07
N HIS A 2 -6.07 -25.15 -67.74
CA HIS A 2 -5.62 -26.32 -66.96
C HIS A 2 -5.62 -26.13 -65.44
N ASN A 3 -6.49 -26.95 -64.81
CA ASN A 3 -6.42 -27.62 -63.49
C ASN A 3 -6.45 -26.72 -62.24
N GLY A 4 -7.22 -26.98 -61.18
CA GLY A 4 -8.03 -28.12 -60.75
C GLY A 4 -8.45 -27.89 -59.27
N PRO A 5 -9.39 -28.68 -58.69
CA PRO A 5 -10.08 -28.36 -57.44
C PRO A 5 -9.51 -29.07 -56.20
N ASN A 6 -9.58 -28.43 -55.02
CA ASN A 6 -9.22 -29.05 -53.74
C ASN A 6 -10.45 -29.50 -52.93
N LYS A 7 -10.70 -30.80 -53.08
CA LYS A 7 -11.15 -31.84 -52.15
C LYS A 7 -11.68 -31.47 -50.75
N PHE A 8 -12.93 -31.92 -50.54
CA PHE A 8 -13.52 -32.36 -49.28
C PHE A 8 -12.68 -33.45 -48.58
N PHE A 9 -12.62 -33.41 -47.25
CA PHE A 9 -12.37 -34.59 -46.42
C PHE A 9 -13.36 -34.59 -45.24
N LEU A 10 -14.22 -35.62 -45.22
CA LEU A 10 -14.97 -36.08 -44.06
C LEU A 10 -14.00 -36.68 -43.04
N LEU A 11 -14.21 -36.41 -41.76
CA LEU A 11 -13.63 -37.20 -40.67
C LEU A 11 -14.73 -37.71 -39.75
N ALA A 12 -14.63 -39.01 -39.51
CA ALA A 12 -15.65 -39.89 -38.98
C ALA A 12 -15.83 -39.77 -37.47
N THR A 13 -17.09 -39.93 -37.06
CA THR A 13 -17.56 -40.14 -35.70
C THR A 13 -16.95 -41.42 -35.11
N VAL A 14 -16.23 -41.29 -33.99
CA VAL A 14 -15.84 -42.43 -33.14
C VAL A 14 -16.78 -42.45 -31.94
N VAL A 15 -17.65 -43.46 -31.91
CA VAL A 15 -18.48 -43.83 -30.75
C VAL A 15 -17.64 -44.75 -29.88
N LEU A 16 -17.20 -44.26 -28.72
CA LEU A 16 -16.61 -45.11 -27.67
C LEU A 16 -17.72 -45.58 -26.73
N ALA A 17 -18.08 -46.86 -26.83
CA ALA A 17 -18.88 -47.56 -25.84
C ALA A 17 -18.00 -47.90 -24.63
N CYS A 18 -18.26 -47.28 -23.47
CA CYS A 18 -17.73 -47.74 -22.19
C CYS A 18 -18.77 -48.63 -21.52
N THR A 19 -18.41 -49.90 -21.38
CA THR A 19 -19.11 -50.92 -20.61
C THR A 19 -18.91 -50.69 -19.11
N VAL A 20 -20.00 -50.73 -18.35
CA VAL A 20 -20.01 -50.68 -16.88
C VAL A 20 -19.98 -52.10 -16.34
N PRO A 21 -19.09 -52.45 -15.39
CA PRO A 21 -19.35 -53.54 -14.47
C PRO A 21 -19.92 -53.01 -13.15
N LEU A 22 -21.03 -53.60 -12.71
CA LEU A 22 -21.62 -53.42 -11.39
C LEU A 22 -20.92 -54.29 -10.34
N ALA A 23 -20.74 -53.68 -9.17
CA ALA A 23 -20.71 -54.24 -7.81
C ALA A 23 -19.53 -55.14 -7.37
N SER A 24 -18.81 -54.70 -6.33
CA SER A 24 -19.13 -55.04 -4.93
C SER A 24 -17.92 -54.76 -4.04
N ALA A 25 -18.03 -53.81 -3.11
CA ALA A 25 -17.24 -53.80 -1.87
C ALA A 25 -17.92 -52.92 -0.82
N LYS A 26 -18.44 -53.56 0.22
CA LYS A 26 -18.78 -52.92 1.50
C LYS A 26 -17.48 -52.45 2.13
N THR A 27 -17.31 -51.13 2.27
CA THR A 27 -16.30 -50.57 3.18
C THR A 27 -17.02 -49.63 4.14
N MET A 28 -17.00 -50.01 5.42
CA MET A 28 -17.45 -49.20 6.55
C MET A 28 -16.76 -47.83 6.52
N LEU A 29 -17.55 -46.76 6.46
CA LEU A 29 -17.12 -45.42 6.81
C LEU A 29 -16.95 -45.37 8.33
N GLN A 30 -15.70 -45.32 8.77
CA GLN A 30 -15.32 -45.00 10.13
C GLN A 30 -14.85 -43.55 10.14
N LEU A 31 -15.69 -42.67 10.69
CA LEU A 31 -15.37 -41.25 10.90
C LEU A 31 -14.27 -41.16 11.99
N PRO A 32 -13.14 -40.46 11.76
CA PRO A 32 -12.22 -40.16 12.84
C PRO A 32 -12.79 -39.07 13.75
N ASN A 33 -12.74 -39.33 15.05
CA ASN A 33 -13.11 -38.45 16.16
C ASN A 33 -12.47 -37.06 16.05
N HIS A 34 -13.31 -36.02 16.03
CA HIS A 34 -12.92 -34.64 16.33
C HIS A 34 -12.75 -34.48 17.85
N SER A 35 -11.59 -34.82 18.39
CA SER A 35 -11.23 -34.54 19.80
C SER A 35 -9.72 -34.51 19.96
N ASN A 36 -9.08 -33.42 19.54
CA ASN A 36 -7.86 -32.85 20.14
C ASN A 36 -7.30 -31.74 19.23
N TRP A 37 -7.76 -30.51 19.45
CA TRP A 37 -7.02 -29.30 19.09
C TRP A 37 -6.76 -28.54 20.38
N LEU A 38 -5.85 -29.05 21.20
CA LEU A 38 -5.19 -28.25 22.22
C LEU A 38 -4.07 -27.48 21.51
N ILE A 39 -4.26 -26.17 21.39
CA ILE A 39 -3.26 -25.24 20.86
C ILE A 39 -2.15 -25.14 21.90
N ASP A 40 -0.97 -25.66 21.56
CA ASP A 40 0.27 -25.40 22.29
C ASP A 40 0.65 -23.92 22.14
N HIS A 41 0.71 -23.20 23.26
CA HIS A 41 1.09 -21.79 23.37
C HIS A 41 2.51 -21.66 23.94
N SER A 42 3.49 -22.31 23.32
CA SER A 42 4.91 -22.11 23.65
C SER A 42 5.71 -22.18 22.34
N SER A 43 6.54 -21.23 21.92
CA SER A 43 7.24 -20.12 22.58
C SER A 43 7.61 -19.10 21.49
N GLY A 44 6.91 -17.98 21.43
CA GLY A 44 7.30 -16.80 20.64
C GLY A 44 8.15 -15.85 21.49
N PRO A 45 8.85 -14.87 20.88
CA PRO A 45 9.52 -13.80 21.61
C PRO A 45 8.51 -13.11 22.55
N ALA A 46 9.00 -12.68 23.72
CA ALA A 46 8.23 -12.20 24.87
C ALA A 46 6.92 -11.51 24.46
N ALA A 47 5.79 -12.05 24.96
CA ALA A 47 4.47 -11.49 24.75
C ALA A 47 4.50 -10.01 25.13
N SER A 48 4.41 -9.14 24.13
CA SER A 48 4.07 -7.74 24.30
C SER A 48 2.75 -7.67 25.08
N GLU A 49 2.60 -6.65 25.93
CA GLU A 49 1.33 -6.41 26.62
C GLU A 49 0.15 -6.51 25.63
N PRO A 50 -0.95 -7.18 26.02
CA PRO A 50 -2.07 -7.38 25.12
C PRO A 50 -2.58 -6.04 24.61
N CYS A 51 -2.65 -5.89 23.29
CA CYS A 51 -3.10 -4.69 22.60
C CYS A 51 -4.45 -4.24 23.15
N GLN A 52 -4.49 -3.18 23.96
CA GLN A 52 -5.75 -2.65 24.48
C GLN A 52 -6.27 -1.58 23.52
N GLY A 53 -7.25 -1.93 22.68
CA GLY A 53 -7.95 -0.99 21.82
C GLY A 53 -8.33 -1.52 20.44
N ASN A 54 -9.13 -0.75 19.70
CA ASN A 54 -9.68 -1.11 18.38
C ASN A 54 -8.69 -0.88 17.21
N ALA A 55 -7.58 -0.17 17.44
CA ALA A 55 -6.57 0.12 16.42
C ALA A 55 -5.52 -1.00 16.39
N GLN A 56 -5.93 -2.21 16.02
CA GLN A 56 -5.05 -3.36 15.90
C GLN A 56 -4.77 -3.65 14.41
N VAL A 57 -3.52 -3.88 14.07
CA VAL A 57 -3.12 -4.39 12.75
C VAL A 57 -2.90 -5.89 12.89
N GLN A 58 -3.60 -6.68 12.08
CA GLN A 58 -3.40 -8.13 12.03
C GLN A 58 -2.30 -8.46 11.02
N VAL A 59 -1.27 -9.15 11.48
CA VAL A 59 -0.07 -9.51 10.73
C VAL A 59 -0.11 -11.00 10.42
N TRP A 60 -0.20 -11.34 9.14
CA TRP A 60 -0.23 -12.71 8.64
C TRP A 60 1.18 -13.16 8.24
N LEU A 61 1.66 -14.23 8.87
CA LEU A 61 3.02 -14.75 8.71
C LEU A 61 3.00 -16.25 8.30
N PRO A 62 3.93 -16.67 7.41
CA PRO A 62 4.09 -18.09 7.08
C PRO A 62 4.74 -18.84 8.24
N LYS A 63 4.14 -19.96 8.68
CA LYS A 63 4.66 -20.77 9.80
C LYS A 63 6.13 -21.15 9.66
N ASP A 64 6.56 -21.57 8.46
CA ASP A 64 7.90 -22.15 8.27
C ASP A 64 8.95 -21.13 7.80
N GLN A 65 8.55 -19.91 7.45
CA GLN A 65 9.43 -18.95 6.74
C GLN A 65 9.28 -17.51 7.23
N ALA A 66 8.78 -17.32 8.45
CA ALA A 66 8.55 -15.99 9.01
C ALA A 66 9.81 -15.27 9.50
N SER A 67 10.95 -15.96 9.69
CA SER A 67 12.14 -15.37 10.33
C SER A 67 12.59 -14.03 9.70
N PRO A 68 12.64 -13.87 8.36
CA PRO A 68 12.99 -12.59 7.76
C PRO A 68 11.95 -11.49 8.05
N ALA A 69 10.66 -11.81 7.96
CA ALA A 69 9.58 -10.89 8.26
C ALA A 69 9.57 -10.46 9.74
N LEU A 70 9.80 -11.40 10.65
CA LEU A 70 9.95 -11.12 12.09
C LEU A 70 11.14 -10.21 12.38
N ALA A 71 12.26 -10.37 11.67
CA ALA A 71 13.40 -9.47 11.80
C ALA A 71 13.06 -8.04 11.33
N THR A 72 12.31 -7.91 10.23
CA THR A 72 11.79 -6.62 9.76
C THR A 72 10.83 -6.00 10.77
N LEU A 73 9.94 -6.78 11.35
CA LEU A 73 8.98 -6.33 12.38
C LEU A 73 9.67 -5.93 13.70
N ALA A 74 10.76 -6.59 14.06
CA ALA A 74 11.57 -6.19 15.20
C ALA A 74 12.20 -4.81 14.99
N LYS A 75 12.76 -4.55 13.79
CA LYS A 75 13.27 -3.22 13.42
C LYS A 75 12.17 -2.17 13.35
N TRP A 76 10.98 -2.57 12.87
CA TRP A 76 9.82 -1.68 12.84
C TRP A 76 9.44 -1.18 14.22
N ALA A 77 9.51 -2.02 15.25
CA ALA A 77 9.20 -1.60 16.62
C ALA A 77 10.08 -0.42 17.13
N GLU A 78 11.27 -0.25 16.54
CA GLU A 78 12.20 0.85 16.84
C GLU A 78 12.03 2.04 15.87
N HIS A 79 11.25 1.89 14.80
CA HIS A 79 11.08 2.91 13.77
C HIS A 79 10.24 4.09 14.31
N PRO A 80 10.60 5.37 14.03
CA PRO A 80 9.88 6.52 14.55
C PRO A 80 8.37 6.58 14.21
N LEU A 81 7.97 6.00 13.08
CA LEU A 81 6.55 5.93 12.68
C LEU A 81 5.73 4.91 13.48
N ALA A 82 6.36 3.95 14.15
CA ALA A 82 5.66 2.85 14.81
C ALA A 82 4.69 3.34 15.88
N LYS A 83 4.99 4.46 16.55
CA LYS A 83 4.10 5.06 17.57
C LYS A 83 2.76 5.57 17.01
N TYR A 84 2.66 5.79 15.70
CA TYR A 84 1.42 6.24 15.04
C TYR A 84 0.62 5.09 14.43
N VAL A 85 1.19 3.88 14.41
CA VAL A 85 0.51 2.68 13.93
C VAL A 85 0.00 1.88 15.11
N GLY A 86 -1.19 1.32 14.93
CA GLY A 86 -1.81 0.43 15.90
C GLY A 86 -0.91 -0.74 16.31
N CYS A 87 -1.22 -1.36 17.45
CA CYS A 87 -0.46 -2.52 17.89
C CYS A 87 -0.59 -3.68 16.89
N LEU A 88 0.47 -4.49 16.80
CA LEU A 88 0.51 -5.64 15.91
C LEU A 88 0.01 -6.90 16.63
N SER A 89 -0.87 -7.66 15.98
CA SER A 89 -1.27 -9.00 16.40
C SER A 89 -0.97 -10.00 15.30
N TYR A 90 -0.58 -11.22 15.67
CA TYR A 90 -0.06 -12.19 14.73
C TYR A 90 -1.08 -13.28 14.41
N ARG A 91 -1.15 -13.62 13.12
CA ARG A 91 -1.87 -14.76 12.53
C ARG A 91 -0.86 -15.58 11.73
N TRP A 92 -1.00 -16.89 11.77
CA TRP A 92 -0.06 -17.81 11.16
C TRP A 92 -0.78 -18.69 10.14
N TYR A 93 -0.26 -18.73 8.93
CA TYR A 93 -0.79 -19.58 7.85
C TYR A 93 0.21 -20.68 7.48
N ALA A 94 -0.28 -21.85 7.08
CA ALA A 94 0.57 -22.98 6.72
C ALA A 94 0.97 -22.95 5.24
N SER A 95 0.04 -22.55 4.36
CA SER A 95 0.28 -22.40 2.93
C SER A 95 -0.27 -21.08 2.39
N ALA A 96 0.42 -20.48 1.42
CA ALA A 96 -0.04 -19.24 0.79
C ALA A 96 -1.39 -19.43 0.06
N ASP A 97 -1.73 -20.65 -0.36
CA ASP A 97 -3.01 -20.98 -1.00
C ASP A 97 -4.21 -20.74 -0.06
N GLU A 98 -4.00 -20.85 1.26
CA GLU A 98 -5.03 -20.57 2.27
C GLU A 98 -5.46 -19.10 2.25
N LEU A 99 -4.57 -18.20 1.84
CA LEU A 99 -4.81 -16.77 1.78
C LEU A 99 -5.46 -16.32 0.46
N ARG A 100 -5.56 -17.22 -0.54
CA ARG A 100 -6.21 -16.99 -1.83
C ARG A 100 -5.78 -15.66 -2.49
N CYS A 101 -4.48 -15.41 -2.52
CA CYS A 101 -3.92 -14.17 -3.05
C CYS A 101 -3.97 -14.12 -4.59
N GLN A 102 -4.28 -12.95 -5.14
CA GLN A 102 -4.39 -12.71 -6.58
C GLN A 102 -3.69 -11.40 -6.95
N ALA A 103 -3.03 -11.38 -8.11
CA ALA A 103 -2.50 -10.16 -8.71
C ALA A 103 -3.64 -9.34 -9.32
N GLN A 104 -3.70 -8.05 -9.01
CA GLN A 104 -4.73 -7.12 -9.48
C GLN A 104 -4.13 -5.87 -10.11
N GLY A 105 -4.84 -5.34 -11.11
CA GLY A 105 -4.50 -4.07 -11.78
C GLY A 105 -3.24 -4.13 -12.66
N GLN A 106 -2.88 -2.97 -13.22
CA GLN A 106 -1.76 -2.88 -14.17
C GLN A 106 -0.40 -3.15 -13.55
N ARG A 107 -0.25 -2.90 -12.25
CA ARG A 107 0.98 -3.16 -11.48
C ARG A 107 1.02 -4.54 -10.82
N GLN A 108 -0.01 -5.37 -11.05
CA GLN A 108 -0.08 -6.74 -10.49
C GLN A 108 0.05 -6.78 -8.96
N HIS A 109 -0.52 -5.77 -8.29
CA HIS A 109 -0.52 -5.67 -6.84
C HIS A 109 -1.22 -6.90 -6.24
N GLN A 110 -0.63 -7.48 -5.21
CA GLN A 110 -1.18 -8.68 -4.61
C GLN A 110 -2.29 -8.31 -3.62
N ARG A 111 -3.42 -9.02 -3.70
CA ARG A 111 -4.54 -8.91 -2.75
C ARG A 111 -4.96 -10.30 -2.32
N CYS A 112 -5.08 -10.51 -1.02
CA CYS A 112 -5.45 -11.78 -0.40
C CYS A 112 -6.87 -11.75 0.17
N ASP A 113 -7.61 -12.84 -0.02
CA ASP A 113 -8.93 -13.08 0.57
C ASP A 113 -8.77 -13.89 1.86
N LEU A 114 -8.50 -13.14 2.93
CA LEU A 114 -8.17 -13.64 4.26
C LEU A 114 -9.41 -14.17 4.97
N ALA A 115 -9.26 -15.28 5.69
CA ALA A 115 -10.32 -15.85 6.54
C ALA A 115 -10.46 -15.06 7.85
N LEU A 116 -11.02 -13.84 7.76
CA LEU A 116 -11.17 -12.93 8.89
C LEU A 116 -12.36 -13.33 9.79
N LEU A 117 -12.17 -13.21 11.10
CA LEU A 117 -13.26 -13.24 12.07
C LEU A 117 -14.12 -11.96 11.95
N PRO A 118 -15.41 -11.98 12.34
CA PRO A 118 -16.28 -10.80 12.25
C PRO A 118 -15.73 -9.53 12.92
N GLY A 119 -14.95 -9.68 14.00
CA GLY A 119 -14.30 -8.54 14.67
C GLY A 119 -13.05 -8.00 13.94
N GLU A 120 -12.50 -8.74 12.99
CA GLU A 120 -11.25 -8.41 12.28
C GLU A 120 -11.51 -7.70 10.94
N VAL A 121 -12.74 -7.73 10.42
CA VAL A 121 -13.09 -7.16 9.10
C VAL A 121 -12.89 -5.64 9.01
N THR A 122 -12.79 -4.97 10.16
CA THR A 122 -12.53 -3.51 10.26
C THR A 122 -11.09 -3.21 10.66
N GLN A 123 -10.26 -4.24 10.84
CA GLN A 123 -8.86 -4.09 11.19
C GLN A 123 -8.01 -4.08 9.91
N ARG A 124 -6.94 -3.29 9.92
CA ARG A 124 -5.96 -3.32 8.84
C ARG A 124 -5.16 -4.63 8.88
N GLN A 125 -4.80 -5.12 7.71
CA GLN A 125 -4.19 -6.43 7.49
C GLN A 125 -2.82 -6.26 6.85
N LEU A 126 -1.77 -6.70 7.52
CA LEU A 126 -0.42 -6.79 6.96
C LEU A 126 -0.12 -8.25 6.64
N VAL A 127 0.20 -8.57 5.40
CA VAL A 127 0.41 -9.95 4.95
C VAL A 127 1.82 -10.08 4.40
N PHE A 128 2.65 -10.90 5.05
CA PHE A 128 3.94 -11.29 4.50
C PHE A 128 3.78 -12.56 3.70
N LEU A 129 4.16 -12.54 2.43
CA LEU A 129 4.13 -13.70 1.53
C LEU A 129 5.53 -14.08 1.08
N ASN A 130 5.77 -15.39 0.98
CA ASN A 130 6.92 -15.90 0.26
C ASN A 130 6.46 -16.53 -1.06
N LEU A 131 6.22 -15.68 -2.07
CA LEU A 131 5.86 -16.11 -3.41
C LEU A 131 6.80 -15.48 -4.43
N PRO A 132 7.20 -16.20 -5.50
CA PRO A 132 8.01 -15.63 -6.57
C PRO A 132 7.39 -14.39 -7.24
N ALA A 133 6.05 -14.29 -7.22
CA ALA A 133 5.28 -13.17 -7.75
C ALA A 133 5.17 -11.98 -6.78
N THR A 134 5.35 -12.18 -5.47
CA THR A 134 5.33 -11.11 -4.46
C THR A 134 6.74 -10.54 -4.31
N GLN A 135 7.24 -9.89 -5.36
CA GLN A 135 8.49 -9.12 -5.31
C GLN A 135 8.23 -7.63 -5.08
N ILE A 136 6.99 -7.18 -5.30
CA ILE A 136 6.61 -5.77 -5.20
C ILE A 136 5.66 -5.65 -4.00
N ALA A 137 6.02 -4.76 -3.07
CA ALA A 137 5.14 -4.36 -1.99
C ALA A 137 3.89 -3.68 -2.56
N SER A 138 2.74 -3.90 -1.94
CA SER A 138 1.52 -3.21 -2.33
C SER A 138 0.66 -2.92 -1.12
N THR A 139 0.11 -1.72 -1.08
CA THR A 139 -0.83 -1.30 -0.05
C THR A 139 -2.10 -0.70 -0.64
N ASP A 140 -3.21 -0.90 0.05
CA ASP A 140 -4.41 -0.10 -0.05
C ASP A 140 -4.90 0.29 1.33
N SER A 141 -6.09 0.89 1.45
CA SER A 141 -6.62 1.38 2.73
C SER A 141 -6.73 0.33 3.84
N TRP A 142 -6.80 -0.96 3.51
CA TRP A 142 -7.08 -2.03 4.48
C TRP A 142 -6.09 -3.17 4.47
N GLN A 143 -5.42 -3.44 3.35
CA GLN A 143 -4.43 -4.52 3.26
C GLN A 143 -3.13 -4.03 2.66
N MET A 144 -2.05 -4.46 3.31
CA MET A 144 -0.69 -4.34 2.82
C MET A 144 -0.14 -5.74 2.61
N VAL A 145 0.46 -6.00 1.46
CA VAL A 145 1.09 -7.27 1.11
C VAL A 145 2.56 -7.02 0.83
N LEU A 146 3.42 -7.71 1.57
CA LEU A 146 4.88 -7.58 1.50
C LEU A 146 5.53 -8.93 1.20
N PRO A 147 6.65 -8.96 0.45
CA PRO A 147 7.55 -10.10 0.46
C PRO A 147 8.06 -10.37 1.88
N VAL A 148 8.26 -11.64 2.27
CA VAL A 148 8.87 -11.98 3.58
C VAL A 148 10.25 -11.33 3.80
N HIS A 149 10.97 -11.01 2.71
CA HIS A 149 12.28 -10.38 2.74
C HIS A 149 12.24 -8.84 2.59
N ALA A 150 11.06 -8.21 2.65
CA ALA A 150 10.96 -6.76 2.59
C ALA A 150 11.80 -6.11 3.70
N SER A 151 12.52 -5.04 3.36
CA SER A 151 13.27 -4.25 4.34
C SER A 151 12.31 -3.48 5.25
N VAL A 152 12.84 -2.99 6.37
CA VAL A 152 12.08 -2.08 7.25
C VAL A 152 11.74 -0.77 6.55
N ASP A 153 12.57 -0.32 5.60
CA ASP A 153 12.34 0.92 4.86
C ASP A 153 11.15 0.78 3.89
N VAL A 154 11.02 -0.38 3.22
CA VAL A 154 9.83 -0.71 2.42
C VAL A 154 8.59 -0.78 3.31
N LEU A 155 8.66 -1.48 4.45
CA LEU A 155 7.53 -1.52 5.39
C LEU A 155 7.15 -0.11 5.87
N ALA A 156 8.13 0.75 6.18
CA ALA A 156 7.89 2.11 6.63
C ALA A 156 7.24 2.98 5.55
N HIS A 157 7.66 2.84 4.29
CA HIS A 157 7.04 3.52 3.15
C HIS A 157 5.55 3.15 3.03
N GLU A 158 5.23 1.86 3.04
CA GLU A 158 3.85 1.39 2.94
C GLU A 158 3.00 1.76 4.16
N MET A 159 3.60 1.77 5.37
CA MET A 159 2.95 2.29 6.58
C MET A 159 2.69 3.79 6.48
N GLY A 160 3.57 4.53 5.79
CA GLY A 160 3.37 5.94 5.47
C GLY A 160 2.08 6.18 4.69
N HIS A 161 1.74 5.33 3.73
CA HIS A 161 0.46 5.41 3.02
C HIS A 161 -0.75 5.23 3.94
N TRP A 162 -0.69 4.25 4.84
CA TRP A 162 -1.71 4.03 5.88
C TRP A 162 -1.87 5.21 6.85
N LEU A 163 -0.81 5.98 7.04
CA LEU A 163 -0.79 7.19 7.86
C LEU A 163 -1.24 8.45 7.08
N GLY A 164 -1.49 8.34 5.76
CA GLY A 164 -1.99 9.43 4.92
C GLY A 164 -0.91 10.16 4.12
N PHE A 165 0.29 9.59 3.97
CA PHE A 165 1.28 10.12 3.05
C PHE A 165 1.08 9.56 1.63
N ALA A 166 1.23 10.43 0.64
CA ALA A 166 1.19 10.09 -0.77
C ALA A 166 2.61 9.92 -1.33
N ASP A 167 2.72 9.14 -2.40
CA ASP A 167 3.96 9.02 -3.18
C ASP A 167 4.42 10.37 -3.71
N GLU A 168 5.71 10.65 -3.60
CA GLU A 168 6.34 11.86 -4.14
C GLU A 168 6.99 11.61 -5.50
N TYR A 169 7.18 10.35 -5.88
CA TYR A 169 7.62 9.94 -7.20
C TYR A 169 6.46 9.86 -8.19
N SER A 170 6.77 9.72 -9.48
CA SER A 170 5.76 9.65 -10.55
C SER A 170 4.83 8.44 -10.40
N MET A 171 3.56 8.72 -10.10
CA MET A 171 2.52 7.69 -10.06
C MET A 171 2.26 7.12 -11.46
N SER A 172 1.75 5.88 -11.52
CA SER A 172 1.25 5.33 -12.78
C SER A 172 0.10 6.20 -13.31
N LEU A 173 -0.03 6.28 -14.63
CA LEU A 173 -1.05 7.13 -15.27
C LEU A 173 -2.46 6.90 -14.71
N GLY A 174 -2.86 5.63 -14.52
CA GLY A 174 -4.18 5.29 -13.99
C GLY A 174 -4.41 5.79 -12.56
N LEU A 175 -3.41 5.66 -11.69
CA LEU A 175 -3.48 6.17 -10.32
C LEU A 175 -3.46 7.70 -10.29
N ALA A 176 -2.53 8.30 -11.02
CA ALA A 176 -2.35 9.75 -11.11
C ALA A 176 -3.62 10.46 -11.60
N GLN A 177 -4.34 9.90 -12.58
CA GLN A 177 -5.60 10.47 -13.09
C GLN A 177 -6.69 10.64 -12.02
N ASN A 178 -6.70 9.76 -11.01
CA ASN A 178 -7.65 9.85 -9.90
C ASN A 178 -7.09 10.78 -8.81
N PHE A 179 -5.87 10.49 -8.33
CA PHE A 179 -5.23 11.25 -7.26
C PHE A 179 -5.11 12.74 -7.58
N CYS A 180 -4.53 13.08 -8.74
CA CYS A 180 -4.26 14.47 -9.14
C CYS A 180 -5.52 15.28 -9.49
N ARG A 181 -6.68 14.64 -9.49
CA ARG A 181 -8.00 15.28 -9.64
C ARG A 181 -8.81 15.28 -8.35
N GLY A 182 -8.18 14.98 -7.21
CA GLY A 182 -8.85 14.95 -5.90
C GLY A 182 -9.75 13.74 -5.68
N ARG A 183 -9.62 12.68 -6.49
CA ARG A 183 -10.47 11.48 -6.41
C ARG A 183 -9.72 10.36 -5.70
N TYR A 184 -9.47 10.54 -4.41
CA TYR A 184 -8.78 9.57 -3.55
C TYR A 184 -9.46 9.49 -2.18
N GLU A 185 -9.39 8.31 -1.54
CA GLU A 185 -10.16 8.00 -0.31
C GLU A 185 -9.38 8.18 1.01
N HIS A 186 -8.09 8.55 0.92
CA HIS A 186 -7.21 8.76 2.08
C HIS A 186 -6.80 10.25 2.21
N PRO A 187 -6.21 10.69 3.32
CA PRO A 187 -5.61 12.04 3.40
C PRO A 187 -4.38 12.13 2.49
N SER A 188 -4.08 13.31 1.96
CA SER A 188 -2.77 13.59 1.32
C SER A 188 -2.05 14.63 2.16
N LEU A 189 -1.27 14.16 3.14
CA LEU A 189 -0.64 15.04 4.13
C LEU A 189 0.61 15.74 3.60
N ASN A 190 1.40 15.06 2.77
CA ASN A 190 2.67 15.57 2.24
C ASN A 190 2.60 16.03 0.78
N VAL A 191 1.48 15.84 0.08
CA VAL A 191 1.35 16.27 -1.32
C VAL A 191 0.12 17.15 -1.53
N VAL A 192 0.31 18.30 -2.19
CA VAL A 192 -0.77 19.16 -2.69
C VAL A 192 -0.67 19.32 -4.20
N VAL A 193 -1.81 19.54 -4.86
CA VAL A 193 -1.89 19.64 -6.33
C VAL A 193 -2.41 21.02 -6.73
N THR A 194 -1.81 21.59 -7.78
CA THR A 194 -2.27 22.82 -8.44
C THR A 194 -2.47 22.58 -9.94
N ASP A 195 -3.26 23.42 -10.59
CA ASP A 195 -3.58 23.39 -12.03
C ASP A 195 -2.76 24.40 -12.85
N LYS A 196 -1.98 25.24 -12.19
CA LYS A 196 -1.10 26.24 -12.79
C LYS A 196 0.10 26.55 -11.90
N HIS A 197 1.10 27.18 -12.50
CA HIS A 197 2.34 27.61 -11.84
C HIS A 197 2.37 29.08 -11.45
N ASN A 198 1.52 29.92 -12.03
CA ASN A 198 1.53 31.36 -11.80
C ASN A 198 0.23 31.77 -11.10
N TYR A 199 0.38 32.38 -9.92
CA TYR A 199 -0.69 32.73 -9.00
C TYR A 199 -0.69 34.25 -8.77
N SER A 200 -1.85 34.85 -8.60
CA SER A 200 -1.96 36.16 -7.94
C SER A 200 -1.64 36.04 -6.45
N ALA A 201 -1.37 37.17 -5.78
CA ALA A 201 -1.15 37.17 -4.34
C ALA A 201 -2.35 36.60 -3.55
N THR A 202 -3.58 36.83 -4.02
CA THR A 202 -4.80 36.28 -3.42
C THR A 202 -4.84 34.76 -3.54
N GLU A 203 -4.56 34.23 -4.73
CA GLU A 203 -4.53 32.78 -4.95
C GLU A 203 -3.42 32.10 -4.14
N LEU A 204 -2.24 32.75 -4.01
CA LEU A 204 -1.14 32.19 -3.23
C LEU A 204 -1.46 32.14 -1.73
N LYS A 205 -2.12 33.17 -1.20
CA LYS A 205 -2.66 33.15 0.17
C LYS A 205 -3.70 32.05 0.37
N GLN A 206 -4.60 31.85 -0.59
CA GLN A 206 -5.59 30.77 -0.55
C GLN A 206 -4.93 29.39 -0.64
N LEU A 207 -3.85 29.22 -1.40
CA LEU A 207 -3.05 27.99 -1.40
C LEU A 207 -2.43 27.75 -0.02
N TRP A 208 -1.72 28.74 0.52
CA TRP A 208 -1.10 28.68 1.84
C TRP A 208 -2.08 28.25 2.94
N GLN A 209 -3.29 28.82 2.97
CA GLN A 209 -4.31 28.48 3.97
C GLN A 209 -4.78 27.02 3.92
N ARG A 210 -4.67 26.38 2.75
CA ARG A 210 -5.10 24.99 2.49
C ARG A 210 -3.97 23.97 2.63
N LEU A 211 -2.72 24.40 2.79
CA LEU A 211 -1.61 23.46 2.95
C LEU A 211 -1.79 22.66 4.25
N PRO A 212 -1.61 21.33 4.23
CA PRO A 212 -1.59 20.53 5.44
C PRO A 212 -0.51 21.02 6.43
N TRP A 213 0.65 21.43 5.91
CA TRP A 213 1.80 21.92 6.68
C TRP A 213 1.83 23.45 6.82
N ARG A 214 0.70 24.15 6.65
CA ARG A 214 0.69 25.64 6.65
C ARG A 214 1.33 26.27 7.89
N THR A 215 1.24 25.60 9.04
CA THR A 215 1.74 26.09 10.33
C THR A 215 3.25 26.10 10.41
N ALA A 216 3.92 25.35 9.53
CA ALA A 216 5.37 25.35 9.37
C ALA A 216 5.86 26.33 8.28
N VAL A 217 4.95 27.07 7.64
CA VAL A 217 5.28 28.10 6.66
C VAL A 217 4.90 29.46 7.23
N ASP A 218 5.88 30.20 7.75
CA ASP A 218 5.70 31.48 8.43
C ASP A 218 4.89 32.51 7.63
N HIS A 219 5.12 32.55 6.31
CA HIS A 219 4.47 33.52 5.44
C HIS A 219 4.23 32.95 4.04
N TRP A 220 3.04 33.21 3.47
CA TRP A 220 2.62 32.70 2.15
C TRP A 220 3.59 33.06 1.00
N GLN A 221 4.35 34.15 1.14
CA GLN A 221 5.35 34.56 0.15
C GLN A 221 6.51 33.57 0.03
N LEU A 222 6.74 32.71 1.01
CA LEU A 222 7.76 31.67 0.96
C LEU A 222 7.41 30.57 -0.08
N LEU A 223 6.14 30.47 -0.51
CA LEU A 223 5.67 29.45 -1.44
C LEU A 223 5.98 29.75 -2.91
N GLY A 224 6.61 30.89 -3.22
CA GLY A 224 6.87 31.29 -4.59
C GLY A 224 7.77 32.52 -4.72
N ARG A 225 8.01 32.93 -5.96
CA ARG A 225 8.76 34.14 -6.29
C ARG A 225 7.91 35.08 -7.12
N GLN A 226 7.89 36.35 -6.74
CA GLN A 226 7.16 37.36 -7.49
C GLN A 226 7.97 37.81 -8.72
N ASP A 227 7.31 37.90 -9.87
CA ASP A 227 7.88 38.46 -11.09
C ASP A 227 7.62 39.97 -11.20
N ALA A 228 8.18 40.59 -12.25
CA ALA A 228 8.03 42.03 -12.50
C ALA A 228 6.58 42.47 -12.79
N SER A 229 5.70 41.55 -13.18
CA SER A 229 4.28 41.83 -13.41
C SER A 229 3.45 41.79 -12.12
N GLY A 230 4.06 41.34 -11.01
CA GLY A 230 3.40 41.14 -9.73
C GLY A 230 2.76 39.75 -9.56
N ALA A 231 2.88 38.87 -10.56
CA ALA A 231 2.46 37.47 -10.47
C ALA A 231 3.48 36.66 -9.67
N TRP A 232 3.01 35.60 -9.01
CA TRP A 232 3.83 34.71 -8.19
C TRP A 232 4.01 33.38 -8.91
N GLN A 233 5.24 33.07 -9.27
CA GLN A 233 5.62 31.74 -9.71
C GLN A 233 5.74 30.83 -8.48
N LEU A 234 4.96 29.75 -8.45
CA LEU A 234 5.01 28.74 -7.39
C LEU A 234 6.38 28.04 -7.34
N GLY A 235 6.81 27.73 -6.13
CA GLY A 235 8.08 27.07 -5.85
C GLY A 235 8.91 27.86 -4.86
N SER A 236 9.11 27.29 -3.67
CA SER A 236 10.00 27.83 -2.66
C SER A 236 11.46 27.80 -3.10
N THR A 237 12.27 28.68 -2.54
CA THR A 237 13.72 28.67 -2.75
C THR A 237 14.37 27.54 -1.97
N ALA A 238 15.55 27.09 -2.41
CA ALA A 238 16.32 26.05 -1.72
C ALA A 238 16.77 26.43 -0.29
N SER A 239 16.72 27.71 0.07
CA SER A 239 17.02 28.21 1.43
C SER A 239 15.82 28.13 2.38
N THR A 240 14.66 27.67 1.90
CA THR A 240 13.45 27.52 2.71
C THR A 240 13.44 26.10 3.27
N ASP A 241 13.32 25.94 4.59
CA ASP A 241 13.32 24.61 5.20
C ASP A 241 12.01 23.85 4.90
N VAL A 242 10.87 24.50 5.16
CA VAL A 242 9.53 23.98 4.84
C VAL A 242 8.79 24.97 3.95
N GLY A 243 8.32 24.51 2.80
CA GLY A 243 7.75 25.35 1.76
C GLY A 243 6.92 24.58 0.75
N LEU A 244 7.07 24.94 -0.52
CA LEU A 244 6.39 24.35 -1.66
C LEU A 244 7.43 23.90 -2.68
N PHE A 245 7.79 22.62 -2.65
CA PHE A 245 8.79 22.05 -3.55
C PHE A 245 8.12 21.13 -4.54
N ALA A 246 8.56 21.13 -5.80
CA ALA A 246 7.97 20.27 -6.81
C ALA A 246 8.17 18.79 -6.45
N SER A 247 7.12 17.98 -6.59
CA SER A 247 7.19 16.52 -6.55
C SER A 247 6.82 15.95 -7.92
N ALA A 248 7.21 14.70 -8.18
CA ALA A 248 6.90 14.02 -9.43
C ALA A 248 5.52 13.32 -9.42
N THR A 249 4.80 13.32 -8.29
CA THR A 249 3.51 12.62 -8.09
C THR A 249 2.56 12.70 -9.29
N CYS A 250 2.37 13.91 -9.83
CA CYS A 250 1.44 14.18 -10.93
C CYS A 250 2.09 14.32 -12.31
N ALA A 251 3.36 13.95 -12.49
CA ALA A 251 4.10 14.14 -13.74
C ALA A 251 3.47 13.44 -14.96
N ALA A 252 2.70 12.37 -14.74
CA ALA A 252 1.99 11.65 -15.79
C ALA A 252 0.69 12.34 -16.27
N VAL A 253 0.22 13.40 -15.60
CA VAL A 253 -1.06 14.07 -15.89
C VAL A 253 -0.78 15.49 -16.40
N PRO A 254 -1.12 15.80 -17.67
CA PRO A 254 -0.91 17.15 -18.20
C PRO A 254 -1.75 18.21 -17.50
N GLY A 255 -1.18 19.40 -17.30
CA GLY A 255 -1.89 20.57 -16.76
C GLY A 255 -2.13 20.54 -15.26
N VAL A 256 -1.47 19.64 -14.53
CA VAL A 256 -1.47 19.61 -13.07
C VAL A 256 -0.05 19.47 -12.55
N TYR A 257 0.17 19.97 -11.34
CA TYR A 257 1.48 20.07 -10.72
C TYR A 257 1.36 19.65 -9.27
N SER A 258 2.30 18.84 -8.80
CA SER A 258 2.32 18.33 -7.43
C SER A 258 3.46 18.93 -6.63
N TRP A 259 3.20 19.16 -5.35
CA TRP A 259 4.11 19.85 -4.46
C TRP A 259 4.20 19.14 -3.11
N LYS A 260 5.39 19.18 -2.52
CA LYS A 260 5.73 18.58 -1.22
C LYS A 260 6.37 19.61 -0.26
N PRO A 261 6.41 19.35 1.06
CA PRO A 261 6.82 20.33 2.05
C PRO A 261 8.33 20.60 2.09
N VAL A 262 9.18 19.65 1.69
CA VAL A 262 10.65 19.77 1.77
C VAL A 262 11.33 19.56 0.43
N ALA A 263 12.51 20.16 0.25
CA ALA A 263 13.30 20.05 -0.98
C ALA A 263 14.03 18.71 -1.11
N GLU A 264 14.38 18.10 0.02
CA GLU A 264 15.15 16.86 0.05
C GLU A 264 14.33 15.65 -0.45
N MET A 265 15.04 14.61 -0.89
CA MET A 265 14.42 13.34 -1.23
C MET A 265 13.97 12.65 0.06
N THR A 266 12.71 12.21 0.11
CA THR A 266 12.14 11.58 1.31
C THR A 266 11.89 10.09 1.08
N ALA A 267 11.61 9.35 2.15
CA ALA A 267 11.18 7.96 2.06
C ALA A 267 9.89 7.77 1.23
N MET A 268 9.08 8.82 1.05
CA MET A 268 7.89 8.80 0.17
C MET A 268 8.23 9.07 -1.30
N GLU A 269 9.44 9.53 -1.61
CA GLU A 269 9.95 9.63 -2.98
C GLU A 269 10.74 8.39 -3.38
N TYR A 270 11.62 7.90 -2.50
CA TYR A 270 12.40 6.70 -2.71
C TYR A 270 12.66 6.02 -1.37
N HIS A 271 12.13 4.81 -1.18
CA HIS A 271 12.11 4.13 0.13
C HIS A 271 13.50 3.90 0.71
N ASP A 272 14.54 3.64 -0.12
CA ASP A 272 15.90 3.41 0.38
C ASP A 272 16.58 4.67 0.95
N VAL A 273 16.07 5.87 0.70
CA VAL A 273 16.65 7.10 1.29
C VAL A 273 16.46 7.14 2.80
N ASN A 274 15.40 6.49 3.31
CA ASN A 274 15.05 6.44 4.74
C ASN A 274 15.10 7.82 5.45
N VAL A 275 14.73 8.88 4.73
CA VAL A 275 14.60 10.22 5.28
C VAL A 275 13.13 10.50 5.54
N TRP A 276 12.80 10.69 6.81
CA TRP A 276 11.48 11.09 7.31
C TRP A 276 11.61 12.48 7.94
N PRO A 277 11.29 13.56 7.19
CA PRO A 277 11.43 14.92 7.69
C PRO A 277 10.62 15.17 8.96
N SER A 278 11.10 16.03 9.87
CA SER A 278 10.39 16.34 11.12
C SER A 278 8.94 16.79 10.89
N ILE A 279 8.72 17.55 9.81
CA ILE A 279 7.39 18.03 9.41
C ILE A 279 6.40 16.89 9.14
N TYR A 280 6.84 15.67 8.80
CA TYR A 280 5.92 14.54 8.64
C TYR A 280 5.35 14.09 9.98
N PHE A 281 6.17 14.09 11.03
CA PHE A 281 5.70 13.76 12.37
C PHE A 281 4.76 14.84 12.90
N ASP A 282 5.06 16.11 12.64
CA ASP A 282 4.16 17.22 12.97
C ASP A 282 2.81 17.10 12.24
N LEU A 283 2.83 16.68 10.97
CA LEU A 283 1.61 16.43 10.20
C LEU A 283 0.76 15.31 10.82
N LEU A 284 1.37 14.23 11.31
CA LEU A 284 0.66 13.14 11.98
C LEU A 284 0.09 13.56 13.34
N GLU A 285 0.83 14.34 14.11
CA GLU A 285 0.41 14.81 15.44
C GLU A 285 -0.75 15.82 15.35
N ASN A 286 -0.77 16.64 14.30
CA ASN A 286 -1.79 17.66 14.10
C ASN A 286 -2.96 17.20 13.20
N PHE A 287 -2.90 15.99 12.65
CA PHE A 287 -3.96 15.48 11.80
C PHE A 287 -5.17 15.04 12.64
N THR A 288 -6.24 15.84 12.60
CA THR A 288 -7.52 15.54 13.28
C THR A 288 -8.52 14.84 12.36
N GLY A 289 -8.11 14.36 11.18
CA GLY A 289 -9.02 13.68 10.26
C GLY A 289 -9.32 12.25 10.70
N PRO A 290 -10.37 11.62 10.14
CA PRO A 290 -10.75 10.28 10.53
C PRO A 290 -9.63 9.30 10.17
N GLN A 291 -9.01 8.69 11.18
CA GLN A 291 -8.30 7.44 11.01
C GLN A 291 -9.37 6.37 10.77
N LYS A 292 -9.74 6.16 9.50
CA LYS A 292 -10.59 5.03 9.13
C LYS A 292 -9.79 3.75 9.16
#